data_AF-A0A8J3MPH3-F1
#
_entry.id   AF-A0A8J3MPH3-F1
#
_cell.length_a   1.000
_cell.length_b   1.000
_cell.length_c   1.000
_cell.angle_alpha   90.00
_cell.angle_beta   90.00
_cell.angle_gamma   90.00
#
_symmetry.space_group_name_H-M   'P 1'
#
loop_
_entity.id
_entity.type
_entity.pdbx_description
1 polymer ?
#
loop_
_entity_poly.entity_id
_entity_poly.type
_entity_poly.pdbx_seq_one_letter_code
_entity_poly.pdbx_strand_id
1 'polypeptide(L)'
;MTLNSYYNRFNPENRYERSLFLAGRGLQSAELNEIQDYALFKLKGIGDAIFSDGDIISGANCIIDEETGNVTLELGKIYLRGSVRIVEAAEFIIPLNTTVRIGIYYTESTVTELEDVSLRDPAVGTRNYQEVGAARLKSTITWGYQAEGITQSSTLEFYPIYHIENGILIQHSPPPQANIVTTALARYDREANGSYVVNGLEVIFLARENKDGKKQQVFMISEGKAHVDGYEIELPHSLRVYFGEDPDIKAVASEPHTFQPDSKKVMELVLNDSPITEIKKVDITVQKTITMTHGSYSGAVDPIPDSAVLEIIQIKQGDTVYENAVDYKLHAGDVDWSLPGKTR
;
A
#
# COMPACT_ATOMS: atom_id res chain seq x y z
N MET A 1 40.98 17.80 -1.20
CA MET A 1 42.36 18.29 -1.01
C MET A 1 43.26 17.07 -0.90
N THR A 2 44.33 16.96 -1.69
CA THR A 2 45.30 15.86 -1.57
C THR A 2 46.29 16.18 -0.46
N LEU A 3 46.42 15.28 0.52
CA LEU A 3 47.40 15.44 1.60
C LEU A 3 48.82 15.22 1.05
N ASN A 4 49.61 16.29 0.99
CA ASN A 4 51.01 16.20 0.63
C ASN A 4 51.77 15.43 1.72
N SER A 5 52.63 14.48 1.33
CA SER A 5 53.41 13.62 2.25
C SER A 5 52.58 12.67 3.14
N TYR A 6 51.32 12.40 2.79
CA TYR A 6 50.56 11.30 3.36
C TYR A 6 50.90 9.99 2.66
N TYR A 7 51.36 9.00 3.42
CA TYR A 7 51.69 7.68 2.92
C TYR A 7 50.80 6.65 3.60
N ASN A 8 50.18 5.79 2.79
CA ASN A 8 49.47 4.62 3.25
C ASN A 8 49.61 3.54 2.19
N ARG A 9 50.14 2.38 2.57
CA ARG A 9 50.43 1.27 1.64
C ARG A 9 49.54 0.06 1.92
N PHE A 10 48.47 0.24 2.70
CA PHE A 10 47.48 -0.81 2.91
C PHE A 10 46.87 -1.23 1.58
N ASN A 11 46.87 -2.53 1.32
CA ASN A 11 46.21 -3.13 0.16
C ASN A 11 45.71 -4.53 0.56
N PRO A 12 44.39 -4.78 0.53
CA PRO A 12 43.82 -6.07 0.93
C PRO A 12 44.30 -7.23 0.05
N GLU A 13 44.65 -6.98 -1.21
CA GLU A 13 45.13 -8.02 -2.15
C GLU A 13 46.47 -8.63 -1.72
N ASN A 14 47.28 -7.89 -0.96
CA ASN A 14 48.57 -8.38 -0.46
C ASN A 14 48.42 -9.39 0.69
N ARG A 15 47.23 -9.48 1.31
CA ARG A 15 46.92 -10.39 2.43
C ARG A 15 47.87 -10.27 3.64
N TYR A 16 48.37 -9.07 3.90
CA TYR A 16 49.10 -8.80 5.13
C TYR A 16 48.14 -8.71 6.31
N GLU A 17 48.45 -9.39 7.42
CA GLU A 17 47.56 -9.43 8.59
C GLU A 17 47.88 -8.37 9.65
N ARG A 18 49.17 -8.00 9.80
CA ARG A 18 49.65 -7.03 10.80
C ARG A 18 51.04 -6.52 10.45
N SER A 19 51.35 -5.31 10.93
CA SER A 19 52.70 -4.76 10.90
C SER A 19 53.60 -5.41 11.96
N LEU A 20 54.85 -5.70 11.60
CA LEU A 20 55.86 -6.26 12.51
C LEU A 20 56.93 -5.20 12.80
N PHE A 21 56.81 -4.52 13.95
CA PHE A 21 57.77 -3.49 14.36
C PHE A 21 59.07 -4.13 14.84
N LEU A 22 60.18 -3.73 14.19
CA LEU A 22 61.51 -4.23 14.52
C LEU A 22 62.22 -3.23 15.44
N ALA A 23 62.83 -3.76 16.51
CA ALA A 23 63.58 -2.94 17.46
C ALA A 23 64.72 -2.17 16.77
N GLY A 24 64.96 -0.94 17.22
CA GLY A 24 66.01 -0.07 16.70
C GLY A 24 65.68 0.64 15.38
N ARG A 25 64.49 0.42 14.79
CA ARG A 25 64.01 1.18 13.62
C ARG A 25 63.05 2.29 14.05
N GLY A 26 63.11 3.43 13.38
CA GLY A 26 62.17 4.54 13.59
C GLY A 26 60.79 4.20 13.02
N LEU A 27 59.74 4.57 13.77
CA LEU A 27 58.35 4.38 13.36
C LEU A 27 58.01 5.29 12.17
N GLN A 28 57.34 4.74 11.16
CA GLN A 28 56.87 5.51 10.00
C GLN A 28 55.40 5.91 10.17
N SER A 29 55.04 7.11 9.71
CA SER A 29 53.62 7.54 9.65
C SER A 29 52.78 6.57 8.81
N ALA A 30 53.35 6.03 7.73
CA ALA A 30 52.69 5.01 6.91
C ALA A 30 52.30 3.77 7.70
N GLU A 31 53.14 3.29 8.63
CA GLU A 31 52.84 2.11 9.44
C GLU A 31 51.65 2.36 10.39
N LEU A 32 51.52 3.59 10.90
CA LEU A 32 50.37 3.99 11.73
C LEU A 32 49.07 4.16 10.93
N ASN A 33 49.17 4.66 9.70
CA ASN A 33 48.02 4.75 8.80
C ASN A 33 47.54 3.35 8.38
N GLU A 34 48.48 2.45 8.04
CA GLU A 34 48.19 1.06 7.70
C GLU A 34 47.52 0.31 8.87
N ILE A 35 47.95 0.53 10.12
CA ILE A 35 47.31 -0.09 11.30
C ILE A 35 45.83 0.26 11.39
N GLN A 36 45.47 1.52 11.13
CA GLN A 36 44.07 1.95 11.17
C GLN A 36 43.26 1.18 10.11
N ASP A 37 43.76 1.10 8.88
CA ASP A 37 43.06 0.39 7.81
C ASP A 37 43.02 -1.13 8.01
N TYR A 38 44.07 -1.77 8.52
CA TYR A 38 44.03 -3.19 8.88
C TYR A 38 42.93 -3.48 9.90
N ALA A 39 42.80 -2.62 10.93
CA ALA A 39 41.78 -2.76 11.94
C ALA A 39 40.37 -2.55 11.35
N LEU A 40 40.18 -1.46 10.60
CA LEU A 40 38.91 -1.13 9.97
C LEU A 40 38.48 -2.19 8.94
N PHE A 41 39.40 -2.73 8.14
CA PHE A 41 39.11 -3.79 7.17
C PHE A 41 38.64 -5.07 7.85
N LYS A 42 39.28 -5.48 8.96
CA LYS A 42 38.85 -6.66 9.73
C LYS A 42 37.49 -6.45 10.39
N LEU A 43 37.25 -5.26 10.95
CA LEU A 43 35.96 -4.91 11.53
C LEU A 43 34.85 -4.87 10.46
N LYS A 44 35.14 -4.29 9.29
CA LYS A 44 34.25 -4.31 8.13
C LYS A 44 33.89 -5.72 7.72
N GLY A 45 34.84 -6.65 7.69
CA GLY A 45 34.56 -8.06 7.39
C GLY A 45 33.56 -8.71 8.36
N ILE A 46 33.58 -8.33 9.64
CA ILE A 46 32.60 -8.80 10.63
C ILE A 46 31.25 -8.10 10.43
N GLY A 47 31.27 -6.78 10.23
CA GLY A 47 30.06 -5.99 10.03
C GLY A 47 29.31 -6.40 8.76
N ASP A 48 30.01 -6.58 7.64
CA ASP A 48 29.46 -6.97 6.34
C ASP A 48 28.90 -8.41 6.36
N ALA A 49 29.31 -9.23 7.33
CA ALA A 49 28.74 -10.55 7.53
C ALA A 49 27.35 -10.51 8.20
N ILE A 50 26.99 -9.36 8.79
CA ILE A 50 25.75 -9.16 9.55
C ILE A 50 24.83 -8.13 8.87
N PHE A 51 25.40 -7.07 8.30
CA PHE A 51 24.70 -5.91 7.77
C PHE A 51 25.14 -5.61 6.33
N SER A 52 24.22 -5.07 5.54
CA SER A 52 24.49 -4.51 4.22
C SER A 52 24.53 -2.98 4.25
N ASP A 53 25.21 -2.38 3.29
CA ASP A 53 25.23 -0.93 3.14
C ASP A 53 23.79 -0.41 2.90
N GLY A 54 23.34 0.49 3.77
CA GLY A 54 21.96 1.01 3.76
C GLY A 54 21.05 0.41 4.85
N ASP A 55 21.49 -0.63 5.56
CA ASP A 55 20.71 -1.21 6.65
C ASP A 55 20.52 -0.21 7.80
N ILE A 56 19.27 -0.08 8.26
CA ILE A 56 18.93 0.74 9.41
C ILE A 56 19.20 -0.06 10.68
N ILE A 57 20.06 0.46 11.55
CA ILE A 57 20.39 -0.15 12.85
C ILE A 57 19.43 0.31 13.94
N SER A 58 19.06 1.60 13.93
CA SER A 58 18.11 2.18 14.89
C SER A 58 17.64 3.56 14.42
N GLY A 59 16.36 3.89 14.62
CA GLY A 59 15.80 5.20 14.24
C GLY A 59 15.67 5.33 12.72
N ALA A 60 15.98 6.52 12.17
CA ALA A 60 15.93 6.80 10.73
C ALA A 60 14.55 6.57 10.09
N ASN A 61 13.48 6.60 10.88
CA ASN A 61 12.11 6.38 10.40
C ASN A 61 11.75 7.44 9.34
N CYS A 62 11.06 6.99 8.30
CA CYS A 62 10.56 7.83 7.21
C CYS A 62 9.04 7.96 7.30
N ILE A 63 8.56 9.17 7.55
CA ILE A 63 7.14 9.48 7.56
C ILE A 63 6.84 10.36 6.34
N ILE A 64 5.87 9.95 5.53
CA ILE A 64 5.49 10.62 4.29
C ILE A 64 4.05 11.11 4.40
N ASP A 65 3.84 12.38 4.09
CA ASP A 65 2.51 12.93 3.87
C ASP A 65 2.08 12.66 2.42
N GLU A 66 1.08 11.80 2.24
CA GLU A 66 0.58 11.37 0.93
C GLU A 66 -0.12 12.49 0.14
N GLU A 67 -0.58 13.56 0.79
CA GLU A 67 -1.24 14.68 0.13
C GLU A 67 -0.23 15.72 -0.38
N THR A 68 0.79 16.02 0.43
CA THR A 68 1.76 17.08 0.13
C THR A 68 3.07 16.56 -0.46
N GLY A 69 3.38 15.27 -0.28
CA GLY A 69 4.68 14.67 -0.61
C GLY A 69 5.78 15.09 0.35
N ASN A 70 5.44 15.69 1.51
CA ASN A 70 6.43 16.06 2.51
C ASN A 70 6.96 14.80 3.21
N VAL A 71 8.29 14.66 3.24
CA VAL A 71 8.97 13.56 3.90
C VAL A 71 9.71 14.10 5.11
N THR A 72 9.46 13.48 6.26
CA THR A 72 10.20 13.73 7.50
C THR A 72 10.99 12.48 7.86
N LEU A 73 12.30 12.66 8.05
CA LEU A 73 13.25 11.62 8.41
C LEU A 73 13.81 11.93 9.79
N GLU A 74 13.72 10.95 10.69
CA GLU A 74 14.25 11.07 12.02
C GLU A 74 15.77 10.86 12.06
N LEU A 75 16.40 11.32 13.14
CA LEU A 75 17.78 10.96 13.43
C LEU A 75 17.89 9.44 13.58
N GLY A 76 18.96 8.87 13.05
CA GLY A 76 19.14 7.43 13.13
C GLY A 76 20.58 6.98 12.98
N LYS A 77 20.74 5.66 13.00
CA LYS A 77 22.01 4.96 12.78
C LYS A 77 21.82 3.97 11.65
N ILE A 78 22.72 4.04 10.69
CA ILE A 78 22.71 3.20 9.49
C ILE A 78 24.07 2.53 9.32
N TYR A 79 24.09 1.29 8.82
CA TYR A 79 25.33 0.63 8.45
C TYR A 79 25.75 1.07 7.06
N LEU A 80 26.97 1.61 6.97
CA LEU A 80 27.49 2.12 5.71
C LEU A 80 29.02 2.07 5.67
N ARG A 81 29.53 1.46 4.59
CA ARG A 81 30.95 1.31 4.26
C ARG A 81 31.74 0.71 5.41
N GLY A 82 31.24 -0.37 6.01
CA GLY A 82 31.96 -1.11 7.06
C GLY A 82 31.77 -0.59 8.47
N SER A 83 30.87 0.37 8.71
CA SER A 83 30.70 1.02 10.01
C SER A 83 29.28 1.51 10.24
N VAL A 84 28.86 1.54 11.50
CA VAL A 84 27.60 2.19 11.90
C VAL A 84 27.82 3.70 11.95
N ARG A 85 27.02 4.45 11.20
CA ARG A 85 27.11 5.90 11.08
C ARG A 85 25.82 6.57 11.50
N ILE A 86 25.95 7.73 12.12
CA ILE A 86 24.82 8.56 12.52
C ILE A 86 24.38 9.38 11.32
N VAL A 87 23.08 9.43 11.09
CA VAL A 87 22.45 10.32 10.11
C VAL A 87 21.53 11.27 10.84
N GLU A 88 21.66 12.56 10.53
CA GLU A 88 20.83 13.61 11.12
C GLU A 88 19.40 13.55 10.58
N ALA A 89 18.47 14.15 11.32
CA ALA A 89 17.10 14.33 10.85
C ALA A 89 17.07 15.24 9.61
N ALA A 90 16.14 14.98 8.69
CA ALA A 90 15.97 15.78 7.49
C ALA A 90 14.50 15.87 7.07
N GLU A 91 14.18 16.92 6.34
CA GLU A 91 12.85 17.14 5.77
C GLU A 91 12.99 17.64 4.33
N PHE A 92 12.24 17.03 3.41
CA PHE A 92 12.20 17.44 2.00
C PHE A 92 10.93 16.92 1.31
N ILE A 93 10.60 17.50 0.16
CA ILE A 93 9.41 17.15 -0.62
C ILE A 93 9.80 16.20 -1.75
N ILE A 94 9.02 15.13 -1.94
CA ILE A 94 9.17 14.17 -3.04
C ILE A 94 8.02 14.27 -4.04
N PRO A 95 8.24 13.91 -5.32
CA PRO A 95 7.15 13.81 -6.30
C PRO A 95 6.24 12.58 -6.02
N LEU A 96 4.92 12.80 -6.06
CA LEU A 96 3.90 11.79 -5.71
C LEU A 96 3.46 10.88 -6.87
N ASN A 97 3.77 11.18 -8.12
CA ASN A 97 3.29 10.42 -9.31
C ASN A 97 4.40 9.63 -10.01
N THR A 98 5.45 9.25 -9.27
CA THR A 98 6.60 8.54 -9.83
C THR A 98 7.20 7.60 -8.79
N THR A 99 8.13 6.77 -9.25
CA THR A 99 8.98 5.97 -8.39
C THR A 99 10.05 6.86 -7.78
N VAL A 100 10.13 6.88 -6.44
CA VAL A 100 11.14 7.64 -5.70
C VAL A 100 11.93 6.70 -4.81
N ARG A 101 13.25 6.81 -4.83
CA ARG A 101 14.15 6.15 -3.89
C ARG A 101 14.70 7.19 -2.94
N ILE A 102 14.41 7.05 -1.66
CA ILE A 102 15.02 7.87 -0.62
C ILE A 102 16.21 7.11 -0.06
N GLY A 103 17.31 7.82 0.14
CA GLY A 103 18.55 7.23 0.59
C GLY A 103 19.49 8.29 1.11
N ILE A 104 20.74 7.90 1.26
CA ILE A 104 21.78 8.77 1.77
C ILE A 104 22.88 8.97 0.74
N TYR A 105 23.36 10.20 0.68
CA TYR A 105 24.59 10.55 -0.02
C TYR A 105 25.76 10.48 0.95
N TYR A 106 26.81 9.78 0.52
CA TYR A 106 28.05 9.68 1.26
C TYR A 106 29.14 10.54 0.61
N THR A 107 29.76 11.39 1.40
CA THR A 107 30.90 12.20 0.96
C THR A 107 32.02 12.17 1.97
N GLU A 108 33.26 12.20 1.49
CA GLU A 108 34.45 12.29 2.33
C GLU A 108 35.18 13.60 2.04
N SER A 109 35.63 14.25 3.09
CA SER A 109 36.52 15.39 3.02
C SER A 109 37.68 15.23 4.01
N THR A 110 38.79 15.88 3.72
CA THR A 110 39.95 15.90 4.60
C THR A 110 40.01 17.23 5.32
N VAL A 111 40.03 17.19 6.65
CA VAL A 111 40.14 18.36 7.52
C VAL A 111 41.56 18.46 8.06
N THR A 112 42.18 19.63 7.92
CA THR A 112 43.53 19.92 8.43
C THR A 112 43.49 20.94 9.55
N GLU A 113 44.64 21.22 10.15
CA GLU A 113 44.79 22.24 11.20
C GLU A 113 44.48 23.67 10.75
N LEU A 114 44.44 23.90 9.43
CA LEU A 114 44.04 25.17 8.84
C LEU A 114 42.52 25.40 8.95
N GLU A 115 41.75 24.31 8.90
CA GLU A 115 40.29 24.32 9.03
C GLU A 115 39.87 24.14 10.49
N ASP A 116 40.59 23.32 11.25
CA ASP A 116 40.33 23.06 12.67
C ASP A 116 41.62 23.23 13.50
N VAL A 117 41.74 24.38 14.16
CA VAL A 117 42.89 24.74 15.00
C VAL A 117 43.10 23.78 16.18
N SER A 118 42.05 23.04 16.60
CA SER A 118 42.16 22.05 17.69
C SER A 118 42.99 20.82 17.31
N LEU A 119 43.28 20.63 16.02
CA LEU A 119 44.17 19.57 15.53
C LEU A 119 45.66 19.88 15.77
N ARG A 120 46.00 21.05 16.31
CA ARG A 120 47.36 21.38 16.75
C ARG A 120 47.67 20.75 18.11
N ASP A 121 48.96 20.58 18.39
CA ASP A 121 49.40 19.96 19.64
C ASP A 121 48.94 20.76 20.88
N PRO A 122 48.16 20.15 21.80
CA PRO A 122 47.61 20.84 22.96
C PRO A 122 48.58 20.95 24.15
N ALA A 123 49.76 20.32 24.10
CA ALA A 123 50.65 20.20 25.25
C ALA A 123 51.37 21.52 25.57
N VAL A 124 50.82 22.30 26.51
CA VAL A 124 51.40 23.57 26.94
C VAL A 124 52.74 23.34 27.66
N GLY A 125 53.75 24.14 27.32
CA GLY A 125 55.06 24.12 27.98
C GLY A 125 56.04 23.08 27.42
N THR A 126 55.65 22.33 26.38
CA THR A 126 56.54 21.46 25.62
C THR A 126 57.03 22.16 24.36
N ARG A 127 58.11 21.63 23.75
CA ARG A 127 58.67 22.19 22.52
C ARG A 127 57.68 22.15 21.34
N ASN A 128 56.84 21.13 21.29
CA ASN A 128 55.89 20.89 20.20
C ASN A 128 54.55 21.59 20.39
N TYR A 129 54.38 22.47 21.39
CA TYR A 129 53.13 23.21 21.59
C TYR A 129 52.72 23.96 20.33
N GLN A 130 51.46 23.80 19.90
CA GLN A 130 50.88 24.36 18.66
C GLN A 130 51.49 23.87 17.34
N GLU A 131 52.37 22.87 17.34
CA GLU A 131 52.81 22.22 16.11
C GLU A 131 51.63 21.54 15.38
N VAL A 132 51.77 21.40 14.06
CA VAL A 132 50.74 20.84 13.18
C VAL A 132 50.57 19.35 13.46
N GLY A 133 49.35 18.95 13.83
CA GLY A 133 49.01 17.55 14.03
C GLY A 133 48.55 16.84 12.76
N ALA A 134 48.09 15.60 12.91
CA ALA A 134 47.56 14.82 11.80
C ALA A 134 46.21 15.38 11.31
N ALA A 135 45.97 15.31 9.99
CA ALA A 135 44.66 15.59 9.39
C ALA A 135 43.59 14.57 9.83
N ARG A 136 42.31 14.86 9.56
CA ARG A 136 41.17 13.97 9.79
C ARG A 136 40.45 13.69 8.48
N LEU A 137 40.07 12.43 8.26
CA LEU A 137 39.10 12.07 7.23
C LEU A 137 37.71 12.23 7.84
N LYS A 138 36.93 13.18 7.32
CA LYS A 138 35.56 13.47 7.77
C LYS A 138 34.59 12.90 6.75
N SER A 139 33.73 12.00 7.19
CA SER A 139 32.56 11.58 6.43
C SER A 139 31.39 12.52 6.69
N THR A 140 30.68 12.91 5.64
CA THR A 140 29.41 13.62 5.73
C THR A 140 28.34 12.79 5.05
N ILE A 141 27.26 12.52 5.79
CA ILE A 141 26.11 11.77 5.33
C ILE A 141 24.92 12.71 5.34
N THR A 142 24.22 12.76 4.22
CA THR A 142 23.03 13.60 4.08
C THR A 142 21.93 12.80 3.41
N TRP A 143 20.71 12.93 3.92
CA TRP A 143 19.54 12.38 3.23
C TRP A 143 19.32 13.05 1.88
N GLY A 144 18.76 12.28 0.96
CA GLY A 144 18.27 12.79 -0.30
C GLY A 144 17.46 11.74 -1.03
N TYR A 145 17.03 12.06 -2.25
CA TYR A 145 16.21 11.16 -3.05
C TYR A 145 16.63 11.18 -4.51
N GLN A 146 16.32 10.09 -5.20
CA GLN A 146 16.39 9.96 -6.64
C GLN A 146 15.00 9.57 -7.13
N ALA A 147 14.47 10.29 -8.12
CA ALA A 147 13.14 10.05 -8.67
C ALA A 147 13.25 9.70 -10.15
N GLU A 148 12.44 8.74 -10.59
CA GLU A 148 12.38 8.35 -11.99
C GLU A 148 11.86 9.51 -12.86
N GLY A 149 12.58 9.82 -13.94
CA GLY A 149 12.30 10.96 -14.81
C GLY A 149 12.87 12.31 -14.35
N ILE A 150 13.46 12.38 -13.15
CA ILE A 150 14.18 13.56 -12.66
C ILE A 150 15.68 13.27 -12.67
N THR A 151 16.39 13.81 -13.66
CA THR A 151 17.86 13.71 -13.71
C THR A 151 18.48 14.63 -12.66
N GLN A 152 18.64 14.15 -11.43
CA GLN A 152 19.51 14.82 -10.47
C GLN A 152 20.96 14.50 -10.82
N SER A 153 21.68 15.50 -11.36
CA SER A 153 23.11 15.41 -11.67
C SER A 153 23.95 15.48 -10.39
N SER A 154 23.81 14.50 -9.50
CA SER A 154 24.76 14.29 -8.42
C SER A 154 25.73 13.19 -8.84
N THR A 155 27.03 13.50 -8.84
CA THR A 155 28.11 12.51 -8.99
C THR A 155 28.46 11.84 -7.66
N LEU A 156 27.63 12.08 -6.64
CA LEU A 156 27.84 11.59 -5.29
C LEU A 156 27.35 10.15 -5.17
N GLU A 157 28.03 9.37 -4.34
CA GLU A 157 27.66 7.98 -4.09
C GLU A 157 26.34 7.94 -3.31
N PHE A 158 25.31 7.34 -3.91
CA PHE A 158 23.95 7.26 -3.36
C PHE A 158 23.63 5.84 -2.94
N TYR A 159 23.16 5.67 -1.71
CA TYR A 159 22.75 4.40 -1.15
C TYR A 159 21.24 4.44 -0.87
N PRO A 160 20.41 3.73 -1.64
CA PRO A 160 18.96 3.72 -1.44
C PRO A 160 18.60 2.96 -0.16
N ILE A 161 17.67 3.51 0.62
CA ILE A 161 17.18 2.90 1.86
C ILE A 161 15.67 2.61 1.74
N TYR A 162 14.91 3.59 1.27
CA TYR A 162 13.46 3.50 1.12
C TYR A 162 13.06 3.55 -0.35
N HIS A 163 12.05 2.75 -0.72
CA HIS A 163 11.46 2.74 -2.05
C HIS A 163 10.01 3.22 -1.95
N ILE A 164 9.64 4.19 -2.76
CA ILE A 164 8.34 4.83 -2.75
C ILE A 164 7.77 4.70 -4.16
N GLU A 165 6.52 4.24 -4.26
CA GLU A 165 5.78 4.24 -5.51
C GLU A 165 4.51 5.04 -5.33
N ASN A 166 4.35 6.05 -6.19
CA ASN A 166 3.15 6.90 -6.22
C ASN A 166 2.79 7.52 -4.85
N GLY A 167 3.81 7.99 -4.11
CA GLY A 167 3.63 8.62 -2.80
C GLY A 167 3.50 7.65 -1.62
N ILE A 168 3.39 6.34 -1.89
CA ILE A 168 3.26 5.32 -0.85
C ILE A 168 4.64 4.71 -0.60
N LEU A 169 5.07 4.70 0.66
CA LEU A 169 6.28 3.98 1.07
C LEU A 169 6.05 2.48 0.88
N ILE A 170 6.67 1.91 -0.15
CA ILE A 170 6.78 0.46 -0.26
C ILE A 170 7.85 0.08 0.75
N GLN A 171 7.40 -0.48 1.87
CA GLN A 171 8.28 -0.97 2.92
C GLN A 171 9.04 -2.19 2.38
N HIS A 172 10.07 -1.93 1.60
CA HIS A 172 11.16 -2.87 1.42
C HIS A 172 12.06 -2.61 2.62
N SER A 173 11.74 -3.21 3.77
CA SER A 173 12.86 -3.68 4.58
C SER A 173 13.53 -4.69 3.66
N PRO A 174 14.72 -4.43 3.06
CA PRO A 174 15.54 -5.58 2.76
C PRO A 174 15.61 -6.32 4.10
N PRO A 175 15.15 -7.58 4.18
CA PRO A 175 15.53 -8.36 5.36
C PRO A 175 17.05 -8.19 5.41
N PRO A 176 17.65 -7.70 6.52
CA PRO A 176 19.09 -7.71 6.66
C PRO A 176 19.49 -9.13 6.30
N GLN A 177 20.16 -9.28 5.16
CA GLN A 177 20.18 -10.54 4.41
C GLN A 177 20.54 -11.65 5.39
N ALA A 178 19.53 -12.50 5.63
CA ALA A 178 19.53 -13.71 6.43
C ALA A 178 20.91 -14.03 7.05
N ASN A 179 21.21 -13.45 8.21
CA ASN A 179 22.29 -13.94 9.06
C ASN A 179 22.02 -15.43 9.30
N ILE A 180 23.06 -16.28 9.31
CA ILE A 180 22.90 -17.72 9.62
C ILE A 180 22.08 -17.87 10.91
N VAL A 181 22.30 -17.00 11.89
CA VAL A 181 21.56 -17.01 13.16
C VAL A 181 20.11 -16.62 12.98
N THR A 182 19.79 -15.51 12.28
CA THR A 182 18.39 -15.09 12.10
C THR A 182 17.63 -16.04 11.19
N THR A 183 18.27 -16.60 10.16
CA THR A 183 17.72 -17.66 9.31
C THR A 183 17.47 -18.94 10.09
N ALA A 184 18.40 -19.34 10.95
CA ALA A 184 18.22 -20.53 11.78
C ALA A 184 17.09 -20.33 12.78
N LEU A 185 16.98 -19.12 13.37
CA LEU A 185 15.91 -18.78 14.30
C LEU A 185 14.56 -18.71 13.60
N ALA A 186 14.49 -18.06 12.43
CA ALA A 186 13.29 -17.98 11.61
C ALA A 186 12.85 -19.35 11.09
N ARG A 187 13.80 -20.20 10.68
CA ARG A 187 13.49 -21.59 10.32
C ARG A 187 12.95 -22.36 11.52
N TYR A 188 13.60 -22.26 12.68
CA TYR A 188 13.14 -22.92 13.90
C TYR A 188 11.74 -22.46 14.32
N ASP A 189 11.48 -21.16 14.32
CA ASP A 189 10.18 -20.59 14.68
C ASP A 189 9.10 -20.97 13.66
N ARG A 190 9.40 -20.90 12.35
CA ARG A 190 8.47 -21.35 11.30
C ARG A 190 8.15 -22.84 11.44
N GLU A 191 9.16 -23.68 11.68
CA GLU A 191 8.98 -25.13 11.88
C GLU A 191 8.18 -25.45 13.15
N ALA A 192 8.33 -24.63 14.21
CA ALA A 192 7.63 -24.82 15.47
C ALA A 192 6.18 -24.29 15.45
N ASN A 193 5.95 -23.11 14.89
CA ASN A 193 4.73 -22.31 15.10
C ASN A 193 4.04 -21.85 13.81
N GLY A 194 4.69 -21.94 12.64
CA GLY A 194 4.19 -21.33 11.40
C GLY A 194 4.20 -19.79 11.45
N SER A 195 3.19 -19.15 10.84
CA SER A 195 3.01 -17.69 10.91
C SER A 195 1.95 -17.33 11.96
N TYR A 196 2.25 -16.39 12.86
CA TYR A 196 1.35 -16.02 13.96
C TYR A 196 1.49 -14.55 14.36
N VAL A 197 0.41 -14.01 14.93
CA VAL A 197 0.36 -12.66 15.51
C VAL A 197 0.76 -12.74 16.98
N VAL A 198 1.70 -11.90 17.41
CA VAL A 198 2.14 -11.82 18.81
C VAL A 198 1.22 -10.89 19.60
N ASN A 199 0.99 -9.68 19.07
CA ASN A 199 0.08 -8.70 19.63
C ASN A 199 -0.39 -7.70 18.55
N GLY A 200 -1.55 -7.09 18.78
CA GLY A 200 -2.10 -6.08 17.87
C GLY A 200 -2.45 -6.64 16.50
N LEU A 201 -2.16 -5.86 15.44
CA LEU A 201 -2.50 -6.18 14.04
C LEU A 201 -3.99 -6.51 13.83
N GLU A 202 -4.86 -5.84 14.59
CA GLU A 202 -6.30 -6.01 14.46
C GLU A 202 -6.78 -5.34 13.18
N VAL A 203 -7.61 -6.06 12.42
CA VAL A 203 -8.17 -5.56 11.16
C VAL A 203 -9.55 -4.97 11.45
N ILE A 204 -9.68 -3.67 11.24
CA ILE A 204 -10.94 -2.92 11.41
C ILE A 204 -11.43 -2.48 10.04
N PHE A 205 -12.66 -2.84 9.70
CA PHE A 205 -13.32 -2.29 8.53
C PHE A 205 -13.74 -0.84 8.81
N LEU A 206 -13.27 0.10 7.99
CA LEU A 206 -13.59 1.52 8.15
C LEU A 206 -14.80 1.91 7.30
N ALA A 207 -14.70 1.73 5.98
CA ALA A 207 -15.68 2.23 5.03
C ALA A 207 -15.59 1.53 3.68
N ARG A 208 -16.66 1.68 2.89
CA ARG A 208 -16.61 1.53 1.44
C ARG A 208 -16.45 2.92 0.83
N GLU A 209 -15.39 3.13 0.07
CA GLU A 209 -15.12 4.39 -0.62
C GLU A 209 -15.25 4.20 -2.13
N ASN A 210 -15.56 5.30 -2.83
CA ASN A 210 -15.60 5.32 -4.28
C ASN A 210 -14.68 6.43 -4.76
N LYS A 211 -13.44 6.06 -5.09
CA LYS A 211 -12.38 6.98 -5.50
C LYS A 211 -12.06 6.70 -6.98
N ASP A 212 -12.13 7.73 -7.81
CA ASP A 212 -11.91 7.63 -9.27
C ASP A 212 -12.77 6.57 -9.98
N GLY A 213 -14.00 6.37 -9.52
CA GLY A 213 -14.94 5.40 -10.09
C GLY A 213 -14.65 3.94 -9.75
N LYS A 214 -13.67 3.67 -8.87
CA LYS A 214 -13.38 2.33 -8.34
C LYS A 214 -13.97 2.21 -6.94
N LYS A 215 -14.82 1.20 -6.73
CA LYS A 215 -15.29 0.82 -5.41
C LYS A 215 -14.17 0.13 -4.65
N GLN A 216 -13.84 0.65 -3.48
CA GLN A 216 -12.77 0.15 -2.63
C GLN A 216 -13.27 -0.09 -1.20
N GLN A 217 -12.79 -1.15 -0.60
CA GLN A 217 -12.97 -1.44 0.82
C GLN A 217 -11.73 -0.97 1.57
N VAL A 218 -11.95 -0.12 2.57
CA VAL A 218 -10.87 0.45 3.39
C VAL A 218 -10.82 -0.27 4.71
N PHE A 219 -9.66 -0.84 5.02
CA PHE A 219 -9.38 -1.45 6.31
C PHE A 219 -8.25 -0.69 7.01
N MET A 220 -8.30 -0.68 8.33
CA MET A 220 -7.21 -0.26 9.18
C MET A 220 -6.62 -1.51 9.85
N ILE A 221 -5.30 -1.63 9.78
CA ILE A 221 -4.52 -2.61 10.53
C ILE A 221 -3.89 -1.85 11.69
N SER A 222 -4.18 -2.21 12.93
CA SER A 222 -3.57 -1.55 14.09
C SER A 222 -2.06 -1.81 14.17
N GLU A 223 -1.34 -0.98 14.93
CA GLU A 223 0.03 -1.30 15.32
C GLU A 223 0.12 -2.67 16.02
N GLY A 224 1.29 -3.31 15.93
CA GLY A 224 1.48 -4.62 16.52
C GLY A 224 2.68 -5.37 15.93
N LYS A 225 2.84 -6.62 16.39
CA LYS A 225 3.94 -7.50 15.99
C LYS A 225 3.40 -8.85 15.52
N ALA A 226 3.96 -9.37 14.44
CA ALA A 226 3.73 -10.73 13.96
C ALA A 226 5.05 -11.41 13.59
N HIS A 227 5.02 -12.73 13.63
CA HIS A 227 6.02 -13.56 12.98
C HIS A 227 5.39 -14.10 11.71
N VAL A 228 5.86 -13.63 10.56
CA VAL A 228 5.45 -14.14 9.26
C VAL A 228 6.60 -14.96 8.73
N ASP A 229 6.36 -16.24 8.50
CA ASP A 229 7.37 -17.11 7.91
C ASP A 229 8.66 -17.23 8.76
N GLY A 230 8.51 -17.06 10.08
CA GLY A 230 9.60 -17.05 11.06
C GLY A 230 10.34 -15.72 11.20
N TYR A 231 10.02 -14.70 10.39
CA TYR A 231 10.60 -13.37 10.51
C TYR A 231 9.67 -12.45 11.31
N GLU A 232 10.23 -11.72 12.27
CA GLU A 232 9.51 -10.69 13.01
C GLU A 232 9.22 -9.49 12.10
N ILE A 233 7.95 -9.09 12.06
CA ILE A 233 7.44 -7.88 11.42
C ILE A 233 6.78 -7.05 12.52
N GLU A 234 7.18 -5.79 12.63
CA GLU A 234 6.62 -4.82 13.55
C GLU A 234 6.01 -3.65 12.76
N LEU A 235 4.75 -3.36 13.01
CA LEU A 235 4.07 -2.15 12.56
C LEU A 235 4.03 -1.16 13.74
N PRO A 236 4.84 -0.09 13.73
CA PRO A 236 4.89 0.87 14.84
C PRO A 236 3.64 1.76 14.90
N HIS A 237 2.91 1.88 13.79
CA HIS A 237 1.72 2.72 13.66
C HIS A 237 0.64 1.98 12.86
N SER A 238 -0.62 2.37 13.05
CA SER A 238 -1.73 1.82 12.29
C SER A 238 -1.59 2.12 10.79
N LEU A 239 -1.81 1.10 9.96
CA LEU A 239 -1.76 1.19 8.50
C LEU A 239 -3.18 1.17 7.92
N ARG A 240 -3.47 2.02 6.93
CA ARG A 240 -4.67 1.91 6.12
C ARG A 240 -4.37 1.16 4.84
N VAL A 241 -5.20 0.16 4.53
CA VAL A 241 -5.06 -0.67 3.32
C VAL A 241 -6.35 -0.63 2.51
N TYR A 242 -6.19 -0.63 1.19
CA TYR A 242 -7.28 -0.47 0.22
C TYR A 242 -7.37 -1.73 -0.63
N PHE A 243 -8.54 -2.36 -0.64
CA PHE A 243 -8.82 -3.51 -1.49
C PHE A 243 -9.90 -3.15 -2.51
N GLY A 244 -9.65 -3.49 -3.78
CA GLY A 244 -10.66 -3.36 -4.82
C GLY A 244 -11.82 -4.32 -4.55
N GLU A 245 -13.05 -3.83 -4.75
CA GLU A 245 -14.23 -4.70 -4.69
C GLU A 245 -14.38 -5.44 -6.03
N ASP A 246 -14.25 -6.76 -6.01
CA ASP A 246 -14.46 -7.64 -7.17
C ASP A 246 -15.55 -8.67 -6.85
N PRO A 247 -16.84 -8.29 -6.97
CA PRO A 247 -17.93 -9.18 -6.63
C PRO A 247 -18.24 -10.15 -7.78
N ASP A 248 -18.37 -11.44 -7.45
CA ASP A 248 -18.93 -12.42 -8.38
C ASP A 248 -20.41 -12.13 -8.63
N ILE A 249 -20.74 -11.74 -9.86
CA ILE A 249 -22.12 -11.43 -10.25
C ILE A 249 -22.86 -12.65 -10.80
N LYS A 250 -24.08 -12.86 -10.30
CA LYS A 250 -25.01 -13.88 -10.80
C LYS A 250 -26.15 -13.20 -11.56
N ALA A 251 -26.43 -13.66 -12.77
CA ALA A 251 -27.61 -13.23 -13.51
C ALA A 251 -28.86 -13.97 -13.00
N VAL A 252 -29.83 -13.22 -12.50
CA VAL A 252 -31.15 -13.75 -12.13
C VAL A 252 -32.13 -13.42 -13.24
N ALA A 253 -32.70 -14.45 -13.88
CA ALA A 253 -33.56 -14.29 -15.05
C ALA A 253 -34.96 -13.77 -14.70
N SER A 254 -35.52 -14.21 -13.58
CA SER A 254 -36.83 -13.77 -13.09
C SER A 254 -36.96 -14.08 -11.61
N GLU A 255 -37.56 -13.15 -10.88
CA GLU A 255 -37.92 -13.32 -9.47
C GLU A 255 -39.38 -12.87 -9.27
N PRO A 256 -40.35 -13.79 -9.32
CA PRO A 256 -41.76 -13.44 -9.22
C PRO A 256 -42.15 -13.14 -7.77
N HIS A 257 -42.87 -12.05 -7.56
CA HIS A 257 -43.44 -11.66 -6.27
C HIS A 257 -44.95 -11.45 -6.41
N THR A 258 -45.72 -11.92 -5.42
CA THR A 258 -47.16 -11.64 -5.35
C THR A 258 -47.39 -10.37 -4.55
N PHE A 259 -48.18 -9.44 -5.10
CA PHE A 259 -48.47 -8.17 -4.45
C PHE A 259 -49.23 -8.37 -3.14
N GLN A 260 -48.56 -8.07 -2.01
CA GLN A 260 -49.12 -8.12 -0.66
C GLN A 260 -48.87 -6.76 0.02
N PRO A 261 -49.72 -5.75 -0.24
CA PRO A 261 -49.46 -4.41 0.24
C PRO A 261 -49.71 -4.25 1.74
N ASP A 262 -49.06 -3.24 2.31
CA ASP A 262 -49.35 -2.71 3.63
C ASP A 262 -50.70 -1.95 3.67
N SER A 263 -51.02 -1.39 4.85
CA SER A 263 -52.24 -0.59 5.07
C SER A 263 -52.35 0.66 4.18
N LYS A 264 -51.26 1.07 3.53
CA LYS A 264 -51.17 2.22 2.63
C LYS A 264 -51.13 1.81 1.15
N LYS A 265 -51.36 0.54 0.81
CA LYS A 265 -51.28 0.00 -0.55
C LYS A 265 -49.86 0.03 -1.14
N VAL A 266 -48.83 0.00 -0.31
CA VAL A 266 -47.42 -0.04 -0.71
C VAL A 266 -46.84 -1.40 -0.35
N MET A 267 -46.02 -1.98 -1.22
CA MET A 267 -45.29 -3.21 -0.94
C MET A 267 -43.79 -2.96 -1.07
N GLU A 268 -43.05 -3.22 0.00
CA GLU A 268 -41.60 -3.34 -0.05
C GLU A 268 -41.25 -4.76 -0.50
N LEU A 269 -40.46 -4.89 -1.57
CA LEU A 269 -40.06 -6.17 -2.13
C LEU A 269 -38.75 -6.61 -1.48
N VAL A 270 -38.81 -7.66 -0.66
CA VAL A 270 -37.61 -8.35 -0.18
C VAL A 270 -37.21 -9.35 -1.24
N LEU A 271 -36.07 -9.10 -1.89
CA LEU A 271 -35.55 -9.99 -2.91
C LEU A 271 -34.84 -11.19 -2.33
N ASN A 272 -34.94 -12.32 -3.02
CA ASN A 272 -34.32 -13.58 -2.67
C ASN A 272 -32.80 -13.55 -2.92
N ASP A 273 -32.37 -12.92 -4.02
CA ASP A 273 -30.95 -12.78 -4.40
C ASP A 273 -30.45 -11.34 -4.17
N SER A 274 -30.43 -10.92 -2.89
CA SER A 274 -29.83 -9.64 -2.47
C SER A 274 -28.35 -9.83 -2.09
N PRO A 275 -27.44 -8.88 -2.35
CA PRO A 275 -27.63 -7.52 -2.88
C PRO A 275 -27.68 -7.41 -4.42
N ILE A 276 -28.41 -6.41 -4.93
CA ILE A 276 -28.56 -6.16 -6.37
C ILE A 276 -27.46 -5.23 -6.88
N THR A 277 -26.83 -5.60 -8.01
CA THR A 277 -25.95 -4.70 -8.76
C THR A 277 -26.72 -3.80 -9.72
N GLU A 278 -27.66 -4.36 -10.50
CA GLU A 278 -28.45 -3.64 -11.51
C GLU A 278 -29.83 -4.30 -11.70
N ILE A 279 -30.89 -3.49 -11.84
CA ILE A 279 -32.23 -3.96 -12.22
C ILE A 279 -32.43 -3.69 -13.72
N LYS A 280 -32.56 -4.75 -14.52
CA LYS A 280 -32.71 -4.62 -15.98
C LYS A 280 -34.15 -4.43 -16.45
N LYS A 281 -35.09 -5.15 -15.83
CA LYS A 281 -36.51 -5.13 -16.24
C LYS A 281 -37.40 -5.39 -15.04
N VAL A 282 -38.52 -4.66 -14.96
CA VAL A 282 -39.59 -4.88 -14.00
C VAL A 282 -40.89 -4.99 -14.79
N ASP A 283 -41.53 -6.15 -14.72
CA ASP A 283 -42.86 -6.38 -15.30
C ASP A 283 -43.88 -6.45 -14.15
N ILE A 284 -44.99 -5.71 -14.28
CA ILE A 284 -46.05 -5.66 -13.27
C ILE A 284 -47.38 -5.96 -13.94
N THR A 285 -48.13 -6.92 -13.39
CA THR A 285 -49.51 -7.16 -13.77
C THR A 285 -50.42 -6.43 -12.79
N VAL A 286 -51.25 -5.51 -13.30
CA VAL A 286 -52.17 -4.71 -12.49
C VAL A 286 -53.61 -5.02 -12.88
N GLN A 287 -54.46 -5.22 -11.87
CA GLN A 287 -55.91 -5.25 -12.07
C GLN A 287 -56.45 -3.82 -12.19
N LYS A 288 -57.16 -3.54 -13.28
CA LYS A 288 -57.77 -2.24 -13.55
C LYS A 288 -59.25 -2.41 -13.84
N THR A 289 -60.08 -1.53 -13.28
CA THR A 289 -61.50 -1.43 -13.62
C THR A 289 -61.70 -0.27 -14.59
N ILE A 290 -62.36 -0.54 -15.71
CA ILE A 290 -62.68 0.44 -16.75
C ILE A 290 -64.18 0.40 -17.04
N THR A 291 -64.72 1.54 -17.45
CA THR A 291 -66.08 1.65 -17.99
C THR A 291 -65.98 1.77 -19.49
N MET A 292 -66.73 0.95 -20.21
CA MET A 292 -66.76 0.93 -21.67
C MET A 292 -68.20 0.93 -22.18
N THR A 293 -68.39 1.44 -23.39
CA THR A 293 -69.68 1.43 -24.07
C THR A 293 -69.76 0.19 -24.95
N HIS A 294 -70.80 -0.63 -24.76
CA HIS A 294 -71.04 -1.79 -25.61
C HIS A 294 -71.65 -1.39 -26.96
N GLY A 295 -71.16 -1.99 -28.05
CA GLY A 295 -71.71 -1.82 -29.39
C GLY A 295 -73.18 -2.21 -29.50
N SER A 296 -73.92 -1.53 -30.39
CA SER A 296 -75.38 -1.71 -30.55
C SER A 296 -75.80 -2.89 -31.44
N TYR A 297 -74.85 -3.75 -31.83
CA TYR A 297 -75.09 -4.88 -32.73
C TYR A 297 -74.53 -6.19 -32.17
N SER A 298 -75.16 -7.31 -32.54
CA SER A 298 -74.74 -8.65 -32.12
C SER A 298 -73.35 -8.99 -32.66
N GLY A 299 -72.45 -9.48 -31.80
CA GLY A 299 -71.07 -9.77 -32.18
C GLY A 299 -70.16 -8.54 -32.24
N ALA A 300 -70.53 -7.45 -31.57
CA ALA A 300 -69.65 -6.30 -31.41
C ALA A 300 -68.32 -6.71 -30.75
N VAL A 301 -67.25 -6.06 -31.17
CA VAL A 301 -65.94 -6.13 -30.53
C VAL A 301 -65.70 -4.77 -29.90
N ASP A 302 -65.68 -4.74 -28.57
CA ASP A 302 -65.52 -3.50 -27.81
C ASP A 302 -64.04 -3.33 -27.41
N PRO A 303 -63.37 -2.24 -27.83
CA PRO A 303 -61.92 -2.12 -27.70
C PRO A 303 -61.48 -1.77 -26.29
N ILE A 304 -60.62 -2.58 -25.68
CA ILE A 304 -60.05 -2.25 -24.36
C ILE A 304 -58.95 -1.20 -24.55
N PRO A 305 -58.94 -0.08 -23.81
CA PRO A 305 -57.97 0.99 -24.02
C PRO A 305 -56.49 0.61 -23.76
N ASP A 306 -56.25 -0.47 -23.03
CA ASP A 306 -54.91 -0.93 -22.66
C ASP A 306 -54.41 -2.01 -23.65
N SER A 307 -53.17 -1.88 -24.13
CA SER A 307 -52.62 -2.72 -25.21
C SER A 307 -52.09 -4.10 -24.76
N ALA A 308 -52.04 -4.36 -23.45
CA ALA A 308 -51.48 -5.58 -22.86
C ALA A 308 -52.45 -6.21 -21.85
N VAL A 309 -53.60 -6.67 -22.34
CA VAL A 309 -54.61 -7.36 -21.52
C VAL A 309 -54.27 -8.85 -21.43
N LEU A 310 -54.01 -9.34 -20.21
CA LEU A 310 -53.76 -10.76 -19.95
C LEU A 310 -55.05 -11.55 -19.77
N GLU A 311 -56.01 -11.00 -19.02
CA GLU A 311 -57.26 -11.67 -18.67
C GLU A 311 -58.34 -10.63 -18.31
N ILE A 312 -59.61 -10.98 -18.56
CA ILE A 312 -60.78 -10.23 -18.08
C ILE A 312 -61.36 -10.94 -16.86
N ILE A 313 -61.21 -10.33 -15.68
CA ILE A 313 -61.68 -10.91 -14.40
C ILE A 313 -63.21 -10.88 -14.30
N GLN A 314 -63.85 -9.79 -14.70
CA GLN A 314 -65.30 -9.63 -14.63
C GLN A 314 -65.79 -8.55 -15.59
N ILE A 315 -66.91 -8.81 -16.26
CA ILE A 315 -67.73 -7.80 -16.94
C ILE A 315 -69.13 -7.79 -16.29
N LYS A 316 -69.61 -6.59 -15.96
CA LYS A 316 -70.97 -6.41 -15.43
C LYS A 316 -71.65 -5.16 -15.96
N GLN A 317 -72.95 -5.22 -16.13
CA GLN A 317 -73.82 -4.08 -16.42
C GLN A 317 -74.96 -4.07 -15.40
N GLY A 318 -74.97 -3.07 -14.51
CA GLY A 318 -75.88 -3.10 -13.35
C GLY A 318 -75.63 -4.35 -12.49
N ASP A 319 -76.68 -5.13 -12.27
CA ASP A 319 -76.63 -6.40 -11.50
C ASP A 319 -76.28 -7.62 -12.38
N THR A 320 -76.25 -7.46 -13.71
CA THR A 320 -75.97 -8.54 -14.64
C THR A 320 -74.47 -8.75 -14.78
N VAL A 321 -73.98 -9.93 -14.38
CA VAL A 321 -72.60 -10.37 -14.61
C VAL A 321 -72.57 -11.27 -15.85
N TYR A 322 -71.68 -10.96 -16.79
CA TYR A 322 -71.48 -11.75 -18.00
C TYR A 322 -70.42 -12.83 -17.76
N GLU A 323 -70.60 -13.98 -18.38
CA GLU A 323 -69.73 -15.14 -18.22
C GLU A 323 -68.75 -15.26 -19.40
N ASN A 324 -67.46 -15.35 -19.07
CA ASN A 324 -66.41 -15.64 -20.05
C ASN A 324 -66.65 -17.01 -20.71
N ALA A 325 -66.36 -17.10 -22.01
CA ALA A 325 -66.61 -18.25 -22.89
C ALA A 325 -68.09 -18.61 -23.12
N VAL A 326 -69.02 -17.81 -22.61
CA VAL A 326 -70.46 -17.96 -22.82
C VAL A 326 -71.06 -16.71 -23.45
N ASP A 327 -70.86 -15.56 -22.81
CA ASP A 327 -71.38 -14.27 -23.24
C ASP A 327 -70.32 -13.45 -24.00
N TYR A 328 -69.05 -13.58 -23.61
CA TYR A 328 -67.93 -12.89 -24.26
C TYR A 328 -66.64 -13.72 -24.22
N LYS A 329 -65.65 -13.34 -25.02
CA LYS A 329 -64.27 -13.84 -24.93
C LYS A 329 -63.28 -12.70 -25.14
N LEU A 330 -62.08 -12.84 -24.59
CA LEU A 330 -60.97 -11.93 -24.91
C LEU A 330 -60.40 -12.30 -26.30
N HIS A 331 -60.38 -11.36 -27.24
CA HIS A 331 -59.79 -11.58 -28.56
C HIS A 331 -58.95 -10.37 -28.97
N ALA A 332 -57.67 -10.60 -29.27
CA ALA A 332 -56.71 -9.57 -29.71
C ALA A 332 -56.59 -8.35 -28.77
N GLY A 333 -56.88 -8.52 -27.47
CA GLY A 333 -56.88 -7.44 -26.48
C GLY A 333 -58.25 -6.81 -26.24
N ASP A 334 -59.27 -7.18 -27.00
CA ASP A 334 -60.61 -6.59 -26.96
C ASP A 334 -61.67 -7.57 -26.43
N VAL A 335 -62.83 -7.04 -26.02
CA VAL A 335 -63.97 -7.86 -25.62
C VAL A 335 -64.78 -8.23 -26.86
N ASP A 336 -64.76 -9.50 -27.23
CA ASP A 336 -65.52 -10.05 -28.36
C ASP A 336 -66.82 -10.69 -27.87
N TRP A 337 -67.95 -10.15 -28.32
CA TRP A 337 -69.30 -10.58 -27.99
C TRP A 337 -69.94 -11.48 -29.06
N SER A 338 -69.14 -12.13 -29.93
CA SER A 338 -69.62 -13.04 -30.99
C SER A 338 -70.23 -14.34 -30.48
N LEU A 339 -70.15 -14.62 -29.18
CA LEU A 339 -70.72 -15.82 -28.59
C LEU A 339 -72.25 -15.71 -28.48
N PRO A 340 -72.98 -16.83 -28.58
CA PRO A 340 -74.46 -16.82 -28.58
C PRO A 340 -75.08 -16.34 -27.26
N GLY A 341 -74.30 -16.22 -26.19
CA GLY A 341 -74.75 -15.79 -24.87
C GLY A 341 -75.63 -16.83 -24.17
N LYS A 342 -75.83 -16.65 -22.87
CA LYS A 342 -76.98 -17.28 -22.21
C LYS A 342 -78.25 -16.60 -22.69
N THR A 343 -79.24 -17.41 -23.08
CA THR A 343 -80.61 -16.95 -23.24
C THR A 343 -81.07 -16.44 -21.87
N ARG A 344 -81.07 -15.12 -21.67
CA ARG A 344 -81.45 -14.46 -20.42
C ARG A 344 -82.67 -13.58 -20.63
#